data_AF-A0A661DF52-F1
#
_entry.id   AF-A0A661DF52-F1
#
_cell.length_a   1.000
_cell.length_b   1.000
_cell.length_c   1.000
_cell.angle_alpha   90.00
_cell.angle_beta   90.00
_cell.angle_gamma   90.00
#
_symmetry.space_group_name_H-M   'P 1'
#
loop_
_entity.id
_entity.type
_entity.pdbx_description
1 polymer ?
#
loop_
_entity_poly.entity_id
_entity_poly.type
_entity_poly.pdbx_seq_one_letter_code
_entity_poly.pdbx_strand_id
1 'polypeptide(L)'
;LAHPETHSPILGLMGDYIVGLTDYAEQLRQFKQQGQAIDLRSTEIEGVTIVDRYTYQIKVLGKYPQLRYWLAMPFFAPIPWEADVFYGQPGLIKKNITMDWFPVGTGPYQLTENNPNSRMVLEKNPNYHDDYYPREGEASDLKDGLLKDAGKTLPIIDKVVFTLEKENTSYWNKFLQGYYDISGISSDSFDQAIQMAGSGEFGLSDAMKQKGIELRTTIGTSTFYIGFNMQDPVVGGYSEQAKYLRQALSIAIDYEEFISIFSNGRGIAAQGPIPPGIFGYEKGQQGINQYIYNWDSGAVKRKSIADAQELLKKAGYPAGRDKQSGEPLILYFDVPASGPDAKSQFDWFRKQFQKLGIQLVIRSTDYNRFQDKMHNGHAQIFQWGWNADYPDPENFLFLLYGPNGKVASGGENAANYQNTEFDRWFEQMRVMSDTPERKHIIKKMVEIVTDDSPWIWGYHPKQFSLFHAWNKNVKPNLMANNTIKYRRIDPQLRNELQQQWNKPVLWPLWMLVSVFILLLLPAWLMYQRKKHTKVT
;
A
#
# COMPACT_ATOMS: atom_id res chain seq x y z
N LEU A 1 -18.16 -5.19 -16.01
CA LEU A 1 -17.10 -4.42 -16.70
C LEU A 1 -17.64 -3.49 -17.78
N ALA A 2 -18.23 -4.00 -18.87
CA ALA A 2 -18.67 -3.20 -20.01
C ALA A 2 -20.07 -2.57 -19.88
N HIS A 3 -20.78 -2.81 -18.77
CA HIS A 3 -22.12 -2.27 -18.55
C HIS A 3 -22.11 -0.72 -18.61
N PRO A 4 -22.94 -0.06 -19.43
CA PRO A 4 -22.87 1.38 -19.67
C PRO A 4 -23.19 2.29 -18.46
N GLU A 5 -23.72 1.71 -17.38
CA GLU A 5 -23.96 2.42 -16.11
C GLU A 5 -22.80 2.26 -15.12
N THR A 6 -21.87 1.34 -15.41
CA THR A 6 -20.68 1.11 -14.60
C THR A 6 -19.53 1.92 -15.17
N HIS A 7 -18.98 2.85 -14.38
CA HIS A 7 -17.75 3.52 -14.74
C HIS A 7 -16.54 2.63 -14.41
N SER A 8 -16.23 1.68 -15.30
CA SER A 8 -15.12 0.76 -15.12
C SER A 8 -13.80 1.41 -15.54
N PRO A 9 -12.83 1.61 -14.63
CA PRO A 9 -11.55 2.25 -14.96
C PRO A 9 -10.67 1.40 -15.87
N ILE A 10 -10.88 0.08 -15.91
CA ILE A 10 -10.04 -0.85 -16.69
C ILE A 10 -10.64 -1.26 -18.03
N LEU A 11 -11.85 -0.79 -18.38
CA LEU A 11 -12.54 -1.25 -19.59
C LEU A 11 -11.77 -0.90 -20.86
N GLY A 12 -11.21 0.31 -20.95
CA GLY A 12 -10.40 0.73 -22.09
C GLY A 12 -9.16 -0.16 -22.23
N LEU A 13 -8.39 -0.31 -21.16
CA LEU A 13 -7.20 -1.16 -21.13
C LEU A 13 -7.53 -2.62 -21.53
N MET A 14 -8.58 -3.21 -20.98
CA MET A 14 -8.97 -4.57 -21.33
C MET A 14 -9.50 -4.67 -22.76
N GLY A 15 -10.08 -3.59 -23.31
CA GLY A 15 -10.52 -3.51 -24.70
C GLY A 15 -9.37 -3.62 -25.70
N ASP A 16 -8.18 -3.15 -25.33
CA ASP A 16 -6.96 -3.27 -26.14
C ASP A 16 -6.41 -4.70 -26.20
N TYR A 17 -6.83 -5.58 -25.29
CA TYR A 17 -6.34 -6.96 -25.19
C TYR A 17 -7.40 -8.02 -25.49
N ILE A 18 -8.65 -7.87 -25.03
CA ILE A 18 -9.70 -8.88 -25.20
C ILE A 18 -10.43 -8.64 -26.53
N VAL A 19 -10.35 -9.63 -27.41
CA VAL A 19 -10.94 -9.54 -28.76
C VAL A 19 -12.44 -9.26 -28.67
N GLY A 20 -12.92 -8.20 -29.34
CA GLY A 20 -14.34 -7.81 -29.41
C GLY A 20 -14.90 -7.12 -28.17
N LEU A 21 -14.11 -6.86 -27.10
CA LEU A 21 -14.64 -6.22 -25.89
C LEU A 21 -15.02 -4.74 -26.11
N THR A 22 -14.25 -4.01 -26.91
CA THR A 22 -14.54 -2.60 -27.25
C THR A 22 -15.85 -2.49 -28.03
N ASP A 23 -16.02 -3.34 -29.06
CA ASP A 23 -17.22 -3.37 -29.90
C ASP A 23 -18.46 -3.73 -29.06
N TYR A 24 -18.33 -4.73 -28.18
CA TYR A 24 -19.39 -5.09 -27.24
C TYR A 24 -19.79 -3.92 -26.34
N ALA A 25 -18.80 -3.19 -25.78
CA ALA A 25 -19.08 -2.02 -24.95
C ALA A 25 -19.77 -0.88 -25.73
N GLU A 26 -19.41 -0.67 -26.99
CA GLU A 26 -20.08 0.28 -27.88
C GLU A 26 -21.51 -0.11 -28.16
N GLN A 27 -21.76 -1.39 -28.46
CA GLN A 27 -23.10 -1.90 -28.71
C GLN A 27 -24.02 -1.71 -27.50
N LEU A 28 -23.54 -2.02 -26.29
CA LEU A 28 -24.32 -1.77 -25.07
C LEU A 28 -24.62 -0.29 -24.86
N ARG A 29 -23.66 0.61 -25.17
CA ARG A 29 -23.90 2.07 -25.11
C ARG A 29 -25.00 2.50 -26.08
N GLN A 30 -25.04 1.93 -27.28
CA GLN A 30 -26.09 2.22 -28.26
C GLN A 30 -27.46 1.74 -27.78
N PHE A 31 -27.56 0.53 -27.21
CA PHE A 31 -28.81 0.04 -26.61
C PHE A 31 -29.35 1.01 -25.56
N LYS A 32 -28.47 1.50 -24.67
CA LYS A 32 -28.84 2.49 -23.65
C LYS A 32 -29.32 3.81 -24.27
N GLN A 33 -28.62 4.33 -25.28
CA GLN A 33 -29.02 5.56 -25.97
C GLN A 33 -30.39 5.45 -26.66
N GLN A 34 -30.76 4.24 -27.09
CA GLN A 34 -32.06 3.93 -27.69
C GLN A 34 -33.16 3.67 -26.64
N GLY A 35 -32.85 3.78 -25.34
CA GLY A 35 -33.79 3.51 -24.25
C GLY A 35 -34.14 2.04 -24.08
N GLN A 36 -33.32 1.14 -24.64
CA GLN A 36 -33.50 -0.31 -24.49
C GLN A 36 -32.98 -0.77 -23.13
N ALA A 37 -33.65 -1.76 -22.55
CA ALA A 37 -33.13 -2.44 -21.36
C ALA A 37 -31.85 -3.19 -21.72
N ILE A 38 -30.82 -3.07 -20.87
CA ILE A 38 -29.55 -3.77 -21.08
C ILE A 38 -29.66 -5.19 -20.53
N ASP A 39 -29.67 -6.19 -21.41
CA ASP A 39 -29.44 -7.59 -21.04
C ASP A 39 -28.06 -8.02 -21.55
N LEU A 40 -27.11 -8.20 -20.62
CA LEU A 40 -25.73 -8.57 -20.96
C LEU A 40 -25.61 -9.92 -21.68
N ARG A 41 -26.65 -10.76 -21.65
CA ARG A 41 -26.69 -12.09 -22.28
C ARG A 41 -27.21 -12.06 -23.72
N SER A 42 -27.79 -10.94 -24.15
CA SER A 42 -28.39 -10.79 -25.48
C SER A 42 -27.37 -10.64 -26.61
N THR A 43 -26.12 -10.33 -26.26
CA THR A 43 -25.01 -10.14 -27.19
C THR A 43 -23.77 -10.86 -26.68
N GLU A 44 -22.98 -11.39 -27.61
CA GLU A 44 -21.73 -12.09 -27.32
C GLU A 44 -20.53 -11.15 -27.47
N ILE A 45 -19.44 -11.50 -26.78
CA ILE A 45 -18.13 -10.87 -27.00
C ILE A 45 -17.36 -11.80 -27.92
N GLU A 46 -16.90 -11.35 -29.09
CA GLU A 46 -16.24 -12.19 -30.11
C GLU A 46 -15.11 -13.07 -29.53
N GLY A 47 -14.31 -12.50 -28.64
CA GLY A 47 -13.19 -13.19 -27.99
C GLY A 47 -13.56 -14.08 -26.82
N VAL A 48 -14.81 -14.13 -26.38
CA VAL A 48 -15.23 -14.91 -25.20
C VAL A 48 -16.15 -16.04 -25.64
N THR A 49 -15.73 -17.28 -25.39
CA THR A 49 -16.49 -18.47 -25.77
C THR A 49 -16.81 -19.31 -24.55
N ILE A 50 -18.08 -19.67 -24.38
CA ILE A 50 -18.50 -20.70 -23.41
C ILE A 50 -18.22 -22.04 -24.05
N VAL A 51 -17.26 -22.80 -23.50
CA VAL A 51 -16.89 -24.12 -24.01
C VAL A 51 -17.84 -25.18 -23.43
N ASP A 52 -18.07 -25.11 -22.12
CA ASP A 52 -19.04 -25.93 -21.39
C ASP A 52 -19.46 -25.25 -20.07
N ARG A 53 -20.19 -25.96 -19.21
CA ARG A 53 -20.69 -25.43 -17.93
C ARG A 53 -19.60 -24.94 -16.97
N TYR A 54 -18.40 -25.50 -17.04
CA TYR A 54 -17.28 -25.22 -16.13
C TYR A 54 -16.07 -24.63 -16.85
N THR A 55 -16.15 -24.45 -18.17
CA THR A 55 -15.04 -23.97 -19.00
C THR A 55 -15.50 -22.83 -19.89
N TYR A 56 -14.80 -21.71 -19.82
CA TYR A 56 -14.90 -20.64 -20.80
C TYR A 56 -13.50 -20.21 -21.24
N GLN A 57 -13.42 -19.63 -22.43
CA GLN A 57 -12.17 -19.20 -23.05
C GLN A 57 -12.22 -17.69 -23.31
N ILE A 58 -11.12 -17.00 -23.01
CA ILE A 58 -10.88 -15.61 -23.43
C ILE A 58 -9.75 -15.60 -24.44
N LYS A 59 -10.02 -15.13 -25.65
CA LYS A 59 -9.05 -14.87 -26.71
C LYS A 59 -8.49 -13.46 -26.56
N VAL A 60 -7.17 -13.35 -26.60
CA VAL A 60 -6.46 -12.08 -26.45
C VAL A 60 -5.68 -11.69 -27.71
N LEU A 61 -5.46 -10.39 -27.90
CA LEU A 61 -4.57 -9.82 -28.89
C LEU A 61 -3.12 -9.96 -28.40
N GLY A 62 -2.30 -10.67 -29.18
CA GLY A 62 -0.88 -10.87 -28.87
C GLY A 62 -0.63 -11.81 -27.67
N LYS A 63 0.43 -11.53 -26.91
CA LYS A 63 0.80 -12.27 -25.69
C LYS A 63 0.71 -11.33 -24.48
N TYR A 64 -0.15 -11.65 -23.53
CA TYR A 64 -0.33 -10.85 -22.31
C TYR A 64 -0.45 -11.72 -21.06
N PRO A 65 0.68 -12.26 -20.55
CA PRO A 65 0.67 -13.12 -19.36
C PRO A 65 0.06 -12.46 -18.12
N GLN A 66 0.11 -11.12 -18.03
CA GLN A 66 -0.41 -10.33 -16.93
C GLN A 66 -1.94 -10.39 -16.82
N LEU A 67 -2.65 -10.81 -17.88
CA LEU A 67 -4.11 -11.00 -17.83
C LEU A 67 -4.54 -11.85 -16.63
N ARG A 68 -3.75 -12.87 -16.27
CA ARG A 68 -4.03 -13.73 -15.11
C ARG A 68 -4.19 -12.95 -13.80
N TYR A 69 -3.45 -11.85 -13.64
CA TYR A 69 -3.53 -11.01 -12.45
C TYR A 69 -4.77 -10.12 -12.49
N TRP A 70 -5.10 -9.55 -13.64
CA TRP A 70 -6.35 -8.81 -13.83
C TRP A 70 -7.58 -9.65 -13.54
N LEU A 71 -7.59 -10.92 -14.00
CA LEU A 71 -8.65 -11.89 -13.70
C LEU A 71 -8.78 -12.19 -12.20
N ALA A 72 -7.73 -11.99 -11.41
CA ALA A 72 -7.76 -12.16 -9.95
C ALA A 72 -8.21 -10.89 -9.19
N MET A 73 -8.41 -9.77 -9.88
CA MET A 73 -8.85 -8.52 -9.27
C MET A 73 -10.38 -8.46 -9.10
N PRO A 74 -10.90 -7.65 -8.15
CA PRO A 74 -12.35 -7.49 -7.95
C PRO A 74 -13.13 -7.07 -9.20
N PHE A 75 -12.48 -6.39 -10.16
CA PHE A 75 -13.11 -5.97 -11.42
C PHE A 75 -13.63 -7.15 -12.26
N PHE A 76 -13.02 -8.32 -12.11
CA PHE A 76 -13.40 -9.57 -12.79
C PHE A 76 -14.17 -10.53 -11.87
N ALA A 77 -14.59 -10.08 -10.68
CA ALA A 77 -15.45 -10.89 -9.82
C ALA A 77 -16.76 -11.24 -10.56
N PRO A 78 -17.19 -12.51 -10.55
CA PRO A 78 -18.42 -12.90 -11.22
C PRO A 78 -19.63 -12.31 -10.50
N ILE A 79 -20.52 -11.71 -11.28
CA ILE A 79 -21.81 -11.20 -10.80
C ILE A 79 -22.92 -12.11 -11.35
N PRO A 80 -23.78 -12.68 -10.48
CA PRO A 80 -24.90 -13.50 -10.94
C PRO A 80 -25.90 -12.60 -11.68
N TRP A 81 -26.21 -12.92 -12.94
CA TRP A 81 -27.12 -12.15 -13.78
C TRP A 81 -28.53 -12.09 -13.17
N GLU A 82 -28.94 -13.11 -12.40
CA GLU A 82 -30.20 -13.12 -11.68
C GLU A 82 -30.29 -11.99 -10.66
N ALA A 83 -29.19 -11.68 -9.97
CA ALA A 83 -29.13 -10.58 -9.02
C ALA A 83 -29.17 -9.23 -9.74
N ASP A 84 -28.46 -9.10 -10.86
CA ASP A 84 -28.49 -7.88 -11.70
C ASP A 84 -29.92 -7.56 -12.16
N VAL A 85 -30.63 -8.56 -12.71
CA VAL A 85 -32.03 -8.43 -13.12
C VAL A 85 -32.95 -8.14 -11.92
N PHE A 86 -32.74 -8.83 -10.79
CA PHE A 86 -33.56 -8.63 -9.60
C PHE A 86 -33.42 -7.20 -9.06
N TYR A 87 -32.20 -6.72 -8.86
CA TYR A 87 -31.93 -5.38 -8.32
C TYR A 87 -32.18 -4.25 -9.32
N GLY A 88 -32.19 -4.54 -10.63
CA GLY A 88 -32.56 -3.59 -11.68
C GLY A 88 -34.04 -3.17 -11.67
N GLN A 89 -34.89 -3.79 -10.84
CA GLN A 89 -36.30 -3.45 -10.74
C GLN A 89 -36.51 -2.02 -10.20
N PRO A 90 -37.27 -1.14 -10.90
CA PRO A 90 -37.46 0.25 -10.48
C PRO A 90 -38.04 0.43 -9.06
N GLY A 91 -38.85 -0.52 -8.61
CA GLY A 91 -39.43 -0.50 -7.26
C GLY A 91 -38.40 -0.72 -6.15
N LEU A 92 -37.35 -1.52 -6.40
CA LEU A 92 -36.27 -1.75 -5.45
C LEU A 92 -35.29 -0.57 -5.43
N ILE A 93 -34.93 -0.05 -6.60
CA ILE A 93 -34.06 1.14 -6.74
C ILE A 93 -34.67 2.34 -6.00
N LYS A 94 -35.97 2.60 -6.17
CA LYS A 94 -36.67 3.69 -5.44
C LYS A 94 -36.62 3.56 -3.91
N LYS A 95 -36.40 2.35 -3.41
CA LYS A 95 -36.28 2.05 -1.97
C LYS A 95 -34.83 1.90 -1.52
N ASN A 96 -33.85 2.22 -2.37
CA ASN A 96 -32.42 1.99 -2.13
C ASN A 96 -32.08 0.53 -1.81
N ILE A 97 -32.86 -0.42 -2.34
CA ILE A 97 -32.55 -1.85 -2.27
C ILE A 97 -31.80 -2.19 -3.56
N THR A 98 -30.48 -2.01 -3.53
CA THR A 98 -29.60 -2.22 -4.68
C THR A 98 -28.52 -3.25 -4.36
N MET A 99 -27.90 -3.80 -5.40
CA MET A 99 -26.81 -4.76 -5.26
C MET A 99 -25.60 -4.18 -4.51
N ASP A 100 -25.34 -2.88 -4.64
CA ASP A 100 -24.26 -2.20 -3.91
C ASP A 100 -24.48 -2.17 -2.39
N TRP A 101 -25.74 -2.19 -1.97
CA TRP A 101 -26.11 -2.21 -0.55
C TRP A 101 -26.29 -3.63 -0.01
N PHE A 102 -26.78 -4.53 -0.85
CA PHE A 102 -27.10 -5.94 -0.55
C PHE A 102 -26.39 -6.88 -1.55
N PRO A 103 -25.05 -7.00 -1.49
CA PRO A 103 -24.27 -7.72 -2.48
C PRO A 103 -24.57 -9.23 -2.43
N VAL A 104 -24.65 -9.83 -3.61
CA VAL A 104 -24.80 -11.29 -3.79
C VAL A 104 -23.54 -11.81 -4.46
N GLY A 105 -22.91 -12.82 -3.87
CA GLY A 105 -21.67 -13.39 -4.41
C GLY A 105 -21.41 -14.80 -3.91
N THR A 106 -20.34 -15.41 -4.45
CA THR A 106 -19.93 -16.80 -4.16
C THR A 106 -18.75 -16.88 -3.18
N GLY A 107 -18.40 -15.76 -2.56
CA GLY A 107 -17.28 -15.65 -1.63
C GLY A 107 -17.50 -16.36 -0.28
N PRO A 108 -16.46 -16.44 0.56
CA PRO A 108 -16.50 -17.16 1.84
C PRO A 108 -17.43 -16.53 2.88
N TYR A 109 -17.78 -15.25 2.73
CA TYR A 109 -18.67 -14.54 3.63
C TYR A 109 -19.76 -13.79 2.86
N GLN A 110 -20.89 -13.59 3.51
CA GLN A 110 -22.01 -12.76 3.05
C GLN A 110 -22.15 -11.53 3.97
N LEU A 111 -22.50 -10.38 3.40
CA LEU A 111 -22.77 -9.15 4.15
C LEU A 111 -24.18 -9.22 4.77
N THR A 112 -24.26 -9.31 6.09
CA THR A 112 -25.55 -9.43 6.81
C THR A 112 -25.97 -8.15 7.52
N GLU A 113 -25.02 -7.25 7.77
CA GLU A 113 -25.30 -5.88 8.22
C GLU A 113 -24.45 -4.91 7.42
N ASN A 114 -25.09 -3.88 6.85
CA ASN A 114 -24.42 -2.80 6.13
C ASN A 114 -24.88 -1.45 6.69
N ASN A 115 -24.12 -0.91 7.63
CA ASN A 115 -24.28 0.47 8.10
C ASN A 115 -22.94 1.22 7.96
N PRO A 116 -22.73 1.93 6.84
CA PRO A 116 -21.47 2.64 6.56
C PRO A 116 -21.08 3.68 7.62
N ASN A 117 -22.04 4.15 8.44
CA ASN A 117 -21.78 5.13 9.49
C ASN A 117 -21.44 4.51 10.85
N SER A 118 -21.47 3.18 10.98
CA SER A 118 -21.25 2.50 12.26
C SER A 118 -20.49 1.19 12.10
N ARG A 119 -21.08 0.19 11.43
CA ARG A 119 -20.47 -1.13 11.30
C ARG A 119 -20.98 -1.91 10.09
N MET A 120 -20.14 -2.82 9.61
CA MET A 120 -20.50 -3.85 8.64
C MET A 120 -20.20 -5.22 9.24
N VAL A 121 -21.12 -6.16 9.07
CA VAL A 121 -20.99 -7.54 9.58
C VAL A 121 -20.99 -8.50 8.41
N LEU A 122 -19.93 -9.30 8.32
CA LEU A 122 -19.86 -10.44 7.41
C LEU A 122 -20.06 -11.72 8.21
N GLU A 123 -20.95 -12.59 7.76
CA GLU A 123 -21.14 -13.92 8.32
C GLU A 123 -20.70 -14.98 7.31
N LYS A 124 -20.24 -16.13 7.80
CA LYS A 124 -19.83 -17.26 6.97
C LYS A 124 -20.93 -17.61 5.97
N ASN A 125 -20.55 -17.72 4.70
CA ASN A 125 -21.47 -18.10 3.65
C ASN A 125 -21.72 -19.62 3.72
N PRO A 126 -22.95 -20.08 4.03
CA PRO A 126 -23.25 -21.51 4.10
C PRO A 126 -23.18 -22.21 2.74
N ASN A 127 -23.20 -21.45 1.63
CA ASN A 127 -23.11 -21.94 0.26
C ASN A 127 -21.72 -21.75 -0.36
N TYR A 128 -20.68 -21.48 0.45
CA TYR A 128 -19.32 -21.40 -0.05
C TYR A 128 -18.87 -22.77 -0.56
N HIS A 129 -18.17 -22.79 -1.68
CA HIS A 129 -17.65 -24.03 -2.26
C HIS A 129 -16.61 -24.67 -1.33
N ASP A 130 -16.40 -25.98 -1.51
CA ASP A 130 -15.36 -26.70 -0.78
C ASP A 130 -13.98 -26.08 -1.04
N ASP A 131 -13.38 -25.53 0.00
CA ASP A 131 -12.07 -24.89 -0.02
C ASP A 131 -11.36 -25.18 1.30
N TYR A 132 -10.03 -25.30 1.23
CA TYR A 132 -9.25 -25.85 2.33
C TYR A 132 -8.00 -24.99 2.59
N TYR A 133 -7.63 -24.89 3.86
CA TYR A 133 -6.42 -24.21 4.26
C TYR A 133 -5.18 -24.88 3.64
N PRO A 134 -4.22 -24.12 3.08
CA PRO A 134 -3.06 -24.68 2.38
C PRO A 134 -2.28 -25.70 3.21
N ARG A 135 -1.87 -26.80 2.57
CA ARG A 135 -1.06 -27.85 3.20
C ARG A 135 0.44 -27.62 3.11
N GLU A 136 0.83 -26.75 2.20
CA GLU A 136 2.21 -26.39 1.90
C GLU A 136 2.40 -24.87 2.03
N GLY A 137 3.64 -24.46 2.25
CA GLY A 137 4.03 -23.07 2.46
C GLY A 137 5.54 -22.92 2.44
N GLU A 138 6.00 -21.68 2.56
CA GLU A 138 7.42 -21.35 2.63
C GLU A 138 8.06 -21.85 3.94
N ALA A 139 9.40 -21.92 3.98
CA ALA A 139 10.11 -22.28 5.21
C ALA A 139 9.81 -21.33 6.38
N SER A 140 9.60 -20.04 6.09
CA SER A 140 9.12 -19.02 7.04
C SER A 140 7.72 -19.34 7.56
N ASP A 141 6.80 -19.78 6.68
CA ASP A 141 5.43 -20.11 7.07
C ASP A 141 5.38 -21.28 8.06
N LEU A 142 6.23 -22.30 7.87
CA LEU A 142 6.37 -23.41 8.81
C LEU A 142 6.89 -22.92 10.17
N LYS A 143 7.94 -22.09 10.16
CA LYS A 143 8.52 -21.51 11.39
C LYS A 143 7.51 -20.64 12.15
N ASP A 144 6.69 -19.90 11.43
CA ASP A 144 5.64 -19.04 11.99
C ASP A 144 4.38 -19.84 12.41
N GLY A 145 4.37 -21.16 12.19
CA GLY A 145 3.28 -22.05 12.59
C GLY A 145 2.01 -21.88 11.75
N LEU A 146 2.11 -21.29 10.55
CA LEU A 146 0.98 -21.04 9.67
C LEU A 146 0.39 -22.33 9.09
N LEU A 147 1.12 -23.45 9.11
CA LEU A 147 0.65 -24.75 8.59
C LEU A 147 -0.11 -25.60 9.63
N LYS A 148 -0.34 -25.10 10.86
CA LYS A 148 -1.04 -25.84 11.92
C LYS A 148 -2.50 -26.16 11.58
N ASP A 149 -3.12 -25.35 10.73
CA ASP A 149 -4.51 -25.50 10.31
C ASP A 149 -4.63 -26.12 8.91
N ALA A 150 -3.53 -26.68 8.37
CA ALA A 150 -3.48 -27.34 7.06
C ALA A 150 -4.65 -28.32 6.84
N GLY A 151 -5.36 -28.15 5.71
CA GLY A 151 -6.47 -29.01 5.31
C GLY A 151 -7.79 -28.75 6.04
N LYS A 152 -7.89 -27.78 6.95
CA LYS A 152 -9.19 -27.37 7.52
C LYS A 152 -10.06 -26.69 6.47
N THR A 153 -11.37 -26.87 6.57
CA THR A 153 -12.34 -26.21 5.68
C THR A 153 -12.36 -24.70 5.92
N LEU A 154 -12.50 -23.94 4.84
CA LEU A 154 -12.58 -22.48 4.85
C LEU A 154 -14.03 -21.99 4.65
N PRO A 155 -14.37 -20.78 5.13
CA PRO A 155 -13.61 -19.99 6.10
C PRO A 155 -13.64 -20.60 7.51
N ILE A 156 -12.59 -20.33 8.29
CA ILE A 156 -12.46 -20.85 9.66
C ILE A 156 -13.31 -20.06 10.67
N ILE A 157 -13.37 -18.74 10.55
CA ILE A 157 -14.15 -17.87 11.45
C ILE A 157 -15.58 -17.69 10.94
N ASP A 158 -16.54 -17.62 11.86
CA ASP A 158 -17.97 -17.55 11.51
C ASP A 158 -18.45 -16.12 11.25
N LYS A 159 -17.80 -15.13 11.86
CA LYS A 159 -18.25 -13.74 11.84
C LYS A 159 -17.08 -12.76 11.84
N VAL A 160 -17.18 -11.74 11.00
CA VAL A 160 -16.23 -10.63 10.90
C VAL A 160 -17.00 -9.33 11.08
N VAL A 161 -16.53 -8.49 12.00
CA VAL A 161 -17.16 -7.20 12.28
C VAL A 161 -16.19 -6.08 11.96
N PHE A 162 -16.55 -5.24 11.01
CA PHE A 162 -15.87 -3.99 10.71
C PHE A 162 -16.60 -2.87 11.46
N THR A 163 -15.92 -2.15 12.32
CA THR A 163 -16.49 -1.01 13.06
C THR A 163 -15.78 0.27 12.65
N LEU A 164 -16.54 1.31 12.37
CA LEU A 164 -16.03 2.64 12.06
C LEU A 164 -15.73 3.37 13.38
N GLU A 165 -14.45 3.43 13.74
CA GLU A 165 -13.95 4.26 14.84
C GLU A 165 -13.12 5.39 14.24
N LYS A 166 -13.60 6.63 14.37
CA LYS A 166 -12.95 7.80 13.75
C LYS A 166 -11.80 8.37 14.58
N GLU A 167 -11.82 8.12 15.90
CA GLU A 167 -10.87 8.68 16.85
C GLU A 167 -9.73 7.70 17.14
N ASN A 168 -8.50 8.04 16.75
CA ASN A 168 -7.33 7.17 16.88
C ASN A 168 -7.08 6.73 18.34
N THR A 169 -7.20 7.64 19.30
CA THR A 169 -6.97 7.34 20.72
C THR A 169 -8.02 6.37 21.29
N SER A 170 -9.29 6.54 20.89
CA SER A 170 -10.38 5.63 21.24
C SER A 170 -10.12 4.23 20.65
N TYR A 171 -9.78 4.19 19.37
CA TYR A 171 -9.45 2.96 18.65
C TYR A 171 -8.29 2.20 19.32
N TRP A 172 -7.21 2.92 19.61
CA TRP A 172 -6.01 2.37 20.23
C TRP A 172 -6.30 1.79 21.62
N ASN A 173 -7.03 2.52 22.47
CA ASN A 173 -7.41 2.03 23.80
C ASN A 173 -8.30 0.79 23.73
N LYS A 174 -9.29 0.78 22.83
CA LYS A 174 -10.16 -0.39 22.61
C LYS A 174 -9.37 -1.60 22.08
N PHE A 175 -8.38 -1.38 21.23
CA PHE A 175 -7.44 -2.43 20.82
C PHE A 175 -6.65 -2.98 22.02
N LEU A 176 -6.05 -2.11 22.86
CA LEU A 176 -5.30 -2.54 24.05
C LEU A 176 -6.17 -3.25 25.11
N GLN A 177 -7.48 -2.98 25.10
CA GLN A 177 -8.50 -3.64 25.92
C GLN A 177 -9.01 -4.95 25.30
N GLY A 178 -8.59 -5.29 24.08
CA GLY A 178 -8.96 -6.51 23.37
C GLY A 178 -10.30 -6.45 22.63
N TYR A 179 -10.95 -5.28 22.53
CA TYR A 179 -12.19 -5.13 21.78
C TYR A 179 -11.97 -5.22 20.26
N TYR A 180 -10.77 -4.84 19.79
CA TYR A 180 -10.34 -5.02 18.40
C TYR A 180 -9.23 -6.06 18.30
N ASP A 181 -9.32 -6.91 17.27
CA ASP A 181 -8.39 -8.02 17.05
C ASP A 181 -7.07 -7.61 16.35
N ILE A 182 -7.07 -6.43 15.72
CA ILE A 182 -6.00 -5.91 14.86
C ILE A 182 -5.91 -4.40 15.04
N SER A 183 -4.70 -3.85 14.98
CA SER A 183 -4.47 -2.41 14.94
C SER A 183 -3.33 -2.04 13.99
N GLY A 184 -3.45 -0.90 13.32
CA GLY A 184 -2.27 -0.19 12.80
C GLY A 184 -1.52 0.53 13.92
N ILE A 185 -0.49 1.29 13.55
CA ILE A 185 0.23 2.17 14.49
C ILE A 185 0.17 3.60 13.94
N SER A 186 -0.63 4.45 14.60
CA SER A 186 -0.64 5.90 14.34
C SER A 186 0.62 6.55 14.89
N SER A 187 0.91 7.78 14.45
CA SER A 187 2.03 8.55 15.00
C SER A 187 1.90 8.77 16.50
N ASP A 188 0.69 9.04 17.01
CA ASP A 188 0.43 9.30 18.43
C ASP A 188 0.68 8.08 19.34
N SER A 189 0.53 6.87 18.80
CA SER A 189 0.70 5.61 19.54
C SER A 189 2.04 4.95 19.28
N PHE A 190 2.92 5.55 18.46
CA PHE A 190 4.14 4.91 17.99
C PHE A 190 5.10 4.58 19.15
N ASP A 191 5.39 5.55 20.01
CA ASP A 191 6.33 5.38 21.13
C ASP A 191 5.80 4.43 22.21
N GLN A 192 4.47 4.29 22.31
CA GLN A 192 3.87 3.30 23.21
C GLN A 192 3.97 1.88 22.64
N ALA A 193 3.89 1.74 21.32
CA ALA A 193 3.88 0.46 20.63
C ALA A 193 5.29 -0.08 20.33
N ILE A 194 6.22 0.82 20.03
CA ILE A 194 7.54 0.53 19.46
C ILE A 194 8.65 1.15 20.30
N GLN A 195 9.74 0.42 20.47
CA GLN A 195 10.99 0.93 21.07
C GLN A 195 12.18 0.52 20.21
N MET A 196 13.24 1.32 20.23
CA MET A 196 14.49 0.97 19.58
C MET A 196 15.13 -0.23 20.29
N ALA A 197 15.35 -1.32 19.57
CA ALA A 197 16.23 -2.38 20.04
C ALA A 197 17.70 -1.96 19.86
N GLY A 198 18.60 -2.50 20.67
CA GLY A 198 20.03 -2.13 20.68
C GLY A 198 20.79 -2.36 19.36
N SER A 199 20.17 -2.96 18.34
CA SER A 199 20.71 -3.16 16.99
C SER A 199 20.27 -2.10 15.96
N GLY A 200 19.53 -1.06 16.37
CA GLY A 200 18.96 -0.08 15.43
C GLY A 200 17.69 -0.56 14.71
N GLU A 201 17.19 -1.75 15.07
CA GLU A 201 15.89 -2.24 14.59
C GLU A 201 14.78 -1.85 15.58
N PHE A 202 13.66 -1.38 15.03
CA PHE A 202 12.45 -1.10 15.81
C PHE A 202 11.79 -2.41 16.25
N GLY A 203 11.64 -2.59 17.57
CA GLY A 203 10.96 -3.74 18.18
C GLY A 203 9.72 -3.32 18.94
N LEU A 204 8.86 -4.28 19.28
CA LEU A 204 7.71 -4.03 20.14
C LEU A 204 8.11 -3.54 21.54
N SER A 205 7.26 -2.70 22.13
CA SER A 205 7.38 -2.34 23.53
C SER A 205 7.15 -3.52 24.46
N ASP A 206 7.81 -3.50 25.62
CA ASP A 206 7.65 -4.59 26.59
C ASP A 206 6.23 -4.62 27.15
N ALA A 207 5.57 -3.46 27.22
CA ALA A 207 4.14 -3.38 27.52
C ALA A 207 3.28 -4.10 26.48
N MET A 208 3.61 -3.98 25.18
CA MET A 208 2.90 -4.72 24.12
C MET A 208 3.19 -6.22 24.20
N LYS A 209 4.45 -6.62 24.39
CA LYS A 209 4.83 -8.04 24.54
C LYS A 209 4.14 -8.69 25.73
N GLN A 210 4.05 -8.00 26.87
CA GLN A 210 3.36 -8.49 28.08
C GLN A 210 1.86 -8.71 27.84
N LYS A 211 1.24 -7.93 26.94
CA LYS A 211 -0.14 -8.13 26.49
C LYS A 211 -0.29 -9.22 25.42
N GLY A 212 0.80 -9.90 25.04
CA GLY A 212 0.78 -10.90 23.96
C GLY A 212 0.47 -10.28 22.60
N ILE A 213 0.78 -9.00 22.40
CA ILE A 213 0.65 -8.35 21.09
C ILE A 213 1.88 -8.68 20.26
N GLU A 214 1.66 -9.05 19.01
CA GLU A 214 2.68 -9.35 18.01
C GLU A 214 2.68 -8.28 16.92
N LEU A 215 3.88 -7.87 16.49
CA LEU A 215 4.09 -6.97 15.37
C LEU A 215 4.39 -7.79 14.14
N ARG A 216 3.58 -7.64 13.10
CA ARG A 216 3.88 -8.14 11.77
C ARG A 216 4.18 -6.97 10.88
N THR A 217 5.30 -7.06 10.18
CA THR A 217 5.71 -6.03 9.23
C THR A 217 5.78 -6.61 7.83
N THR A 218 5.32 -5.85 6.85
CA THR A 218 5.44 -6.20 5.44
C THR A 218 5.90 -4.98 4.65
N ILE A 219 6.71 -5.23 3.62
CA ILE A 219 7.16 -4.17 2.72
C ILE A 219 6.08 -3.98 1.66
N GLY A 220 5.75 -2.72 1.39
CA GLY A 220 4.86 -2.29 0.31
C GLY A 220 5.37 -2.77 -1.04
N THR A 221 4.46 -3.27 -1.87
CA THR A 221 4.68 -3.36 -3.32
C THR A 221 4.52 -1.97 -3.93
N SER A 222 5.26 -1.01 -3.38
CA SER A 222 5.19 0.41 -3.70
C SER A 222 6.58 1.00 -3.67
N THR A 223 6.79 2.05 -4.45
CA THR A 223 8.03 2.81 -4.45
C THR A 223 7.72 4.30 -4.52
N PHE A 224 8.37 5.09 -3.66
CA PHE A 224 8.35 6.54 -3.73
C PHE A 224 9.73 7.00 -4.17
N TYR A 225 9.78 7.91 -5.15
CA TYR A 225 11.02 8.36 -5.76
C TYR A 225 10.93 9.85 -6.11
N ILE A 226 12.09 10.44 -6.39
CA ILE A 226 12.17 11.75 -7.04
C ILE A 226 12.66 11.52 -8.47
N GLY A 227 11.88 11.95 -9.45
CA GLY A 227 12.23 11.83 -10.87
C GLY A 227 12.89 13.09 -11.41
N PHE A 228 13.78 12.90 -12.37
CA PHE A 228 14.28 13.94 -13.25
C PHE A 228 13.51 13.86 -14.56
N ASN A 229 13.03 14.98 -15.07
CA ASN A 229 12.49 15.00 -16.43
C ASN A 229 13.67 14.89 -17.42
N MET A 230 13.75 13.77 -18.14
CA MET A 230 14.83 13.48 -19.07
C MET A 230 14.82 14.37 -20.31
N GLN A 231 13.78 15.18 -20.51
CA GLN A 231 13.73 16.24 -21.53
C GLN A 231 14.26 17.60 -21.04
N ASP A 232 14.51 17.76 -19.73
CA ASP A 232 15.07 18.99 -19.18
C ASP A 232 16.54 19.18 -19.63
N PRO A 233 16.97 20.38 -20.04
CA PRO A 233 18.32 20.61 -20.55
C PRO A 233 19.42 20.54 -19.49
N VAL A 234 19.10 20.62 -18.19
CA VAL A 234 20.08 20.62 -17.10
C VAL A 234 20.16 19.26 -16.43
N VAL A 235 19.02 18.73 -15.96
CA VAL A 235 18.98 17.46 -15.22
C VAL A 235 18.69 16.26 -16.12
N GLY A 236 18.11 16.49 -17.31
CA GLY A 236 17.75 15.45 -18.27
C GLY A 236 18.87 15.11 -19.26
N GLY A 237 18.51 14.36 -20.30
CA GLY A 237 19.45 13.89 -21.33
C GLY A 237 20.44 12.80 -20.87
N TYR A 238 21.23 12.32 -21.83
CA TYR A 238 22.10 11.15 -21.71
C TYR A 238 23.60 11.51 -21.75
N SER A 239 23.96 12.77 -21.54
CA SER A 239 25.36 13.16 -21.42
C SER A 239 25.93 12.67 -20.09
N GLU A 240 27.23 12.37 -20.07
CA GLU A 240 27.93 12.02 -18.82
C GLU A 240 27.82 13.13 -17.77
N GLN A 241 27.80 14.40 -18.20
CA GLN A 241 27.64 15.55 -17.30
C GLN A 241 26.30 15.52 -16.57
N ALA A 242 25.20 15.34 -17.30
CA ALA A 242 23.87 15.25 -16.70
C ALA A 242 23.72 13.99 -15.85
N LYS A 243 24.28 12.86 -16.28
CA LYS A 243 24.32 11.62 -15.49
C LYS A 243 25.04 11.82 -14.16
N TYR A 244 26.22 12.44 -14.15
CA TYR A 244 26.95 12.74 -12.92
C TYR A 244 26.20 13.71 -12.00
N LEU A 245 25.45 14.68 -12.55
CA LEU A 245 24.59 15.56 -11.76
C LEU A 245 23.50 14.74 -11.05
N ARG A 246 22.79 13.87 -11.77
CA ARG A 246 21.73 13.01 -11.20
C ARG A 246 22.26 12.04 -10.14
N GLN A 247 23.43 11.43 -10.38
CA GLN A 247 24.09 10.55 -9.42
C GLN A 247 24.56 11.32 -8.17
N ALA A 248 25.14 12.52 -8.32
CA ALA A 248 25.55 13.37 -7.21
C ALA A 248 24.35 13.74 -6.31
N LEU A 249 23.24 14.15 -6.92
CA LEU A 249 21.99 14.45 -6.21
C LEU A 249 21.44 13.22 -5.49
N SER A 250 21.49 12.05 -6.13
CA SER A 250 21.03 10.78 -5.54
C SER A 250 21.86 10.32 -4.34
N ILE A 251 23.17 10.58 -4.34
CA ILE A 251 24.03 10.35 -3.16
C ILE A 251 23.68 11.33 -2.05
N ALA A 252 23.53 12.63 -2.37
CA ALA A 252 23.34 13.68 -1.38
C ALA A 252 22.01 13.62 -0.64
N ILE A 253 20.94 13.13 -1.28
CA ILE A 253 19.63 12.94 -0.65
C ILE A 253 19.63 11.62 0.13
N ASP A 254 19.70 11.74 1.45
CA ASP A 254 19.80 10.61 2.38
C ASP A 254 18.42 10.04 2.73
N TYR A 255 18.00 8.97 2.04
CA TYR A 255 16.70 8.35 2.31
C TYR A 255 16.67 7.53 3.60
N GLU A 256 17.82 7.07 4.11
CA GLU A 256 17.89 6.47 5.45
C GLU A 256 17.53 7.50 6.52
N GLU A 257 18.11 8.70 6.43
CA GLU A 257 17.76 9.85 7.28
C GLU A 257 16.29 10.23 7.10
N PHE A 258 15.81 10.34 5.85
CA PHE A 258 14.41 10.67 5.55
C PHE A 258 13.43 9.70 6.21
N ILE A 259 13.66 8.39 6.07
CA ILE A 259 12.81 7.33 6.63
C ILE A 259 12.83 7.39 8.16
N SER A 260 13.98 7.68 8.77
CA SER A 260 14.10 7.81 10.21
C SER A 260 13.28 9.00 10.74
N ILE A 261 13.35 10.16 10.07
CA ILE A 261 12.73 11.40 10.53
C ILE A 261 11.23 11.45 10.23
N PHE A 262 10.83 11.12 8.99
CA PHE A 262 9.48 11.35 8.50
C PHE A 262 8.60 10.10 8.47
N SER A 263 9.20 8.91 8.52
CA SER A 263 8.47 7.63 8.50
C SER A 263 8.62 6.82 9.78
N ASN A 264 9.32 7.31 10.80
CA ASN A 264 9.64 6.57 12.03
C ASN A 264 10.23 5.18 11.75
N GLY A 265 11.14 5.07 10.77
CA GLY A 265 11.74 3.79 10.39
C GLY A 265 10.86 2.87 9.54
N ARG A 266 9.67 3.31 9.13
CA ARG A 266 8.69 2.52 8.36
C ARG A 266 8.98 2.52 6.86
N GLY A 267 10.21 2.17 6.49
CA GLY A 267 10.60 2.02 5.10
C GLY A 267 11.99 1.44 4.95
N ILE A 268 12.36 1.16 3.71
CA ILE A 268 13.72 0.79 3.33
C ILE A 268 14.16 1.68 2.17
N ALA A 269 15.41 2.15 2.18
CA ALA A 269 15.94 2.91 1.06
C ALA A 269 16.00 2.01 -0.18
N ALA A 270 15.46 2.51 -1.29
CA ALA A 270 15.35 1.76 -2.53
C ALA A 270 16.72 1.67 -3.21
N GLN A 271 17.02 0.49 -3.77
CA GLN A 271 18.23 0.23 -4.55
C GLN A 271 17.95 0.24 -6.06
N GLY A 272 16.70 0.44 -6.46
CA GLY A 272 16.25 0.35 -7.84
C GLY A 272 14.73 0.54 -7.92
N PRO A 273 14.13 0.32 -9.09
CA PRO A 273 12.70 0.54 -9.28
C PRO A 273 11.82 -0.59 -8.70
N ILE A 274 12.39 -1.79 -8.51
CA ILE A 274 11.64 -2.99 -8.10
C ILE A 274 11.69 -3.13 -6.56
N PRO A 275 10.55 -3.14 -5.85
CA PRO A 275 10.52 -3.37 -4.41
C PRO A 275 10.71 -4.85 -4.02
N PRO A 276 11.08 -5.13 -2.76
CA PRO A 276 11.10 -6.50 -2.24
C PRO A 276 9.76 -7.20 -2.36
N GLY A 277 9.79 -8.49 -2.68
CA GLY A 277 8.60 -9.32 -2.86
C GLY A 277 8.13 -9.44 -4.31
N ILE A 278 8.68 -8.63 -5.22
CA ILE A 278 8.46 -8.74 -6.66
C ILE A 278 9.57 -9.57 -7.32
N PHE A 279 9.21 -10.42 -8.27
CA PHE A 279 10.17 -11.22 -9.03
C PHE A 279 11.24 -10.32 -9.68
N GLY A 280 12.51 -10.74 -9.66
CA GLY A 280 13.62 -9.94 -10.17
C GLY A 280 14.27 -9.01 -9.14
N TYR A 281 13.67 -8.79 -7.97
CA TYR A 281 14.36 -8.11 -6.86
C TYR A 281 15.55 -8.93 -6.35
N GLU A 282 16.74 -8.31 -6.26
CA GLU A 282 17.95 -8.92 -5.70
C GLU A 282 18.27 -8.33 -4.33
N LYS A 283 18.69 -9.18 -3.38
CA LYS A 283 19.12 -8.78 -2.02
C LYS A 283 20.65 -8.82 -1.91
N GLY A 284 21.16 -8.06 -0.94
CA GLY A 284 22.58 -8.06 -0.61
C GLY A 284 23.44 -7.43 -1.71
N GLN A 285 24.69 -7.86 -1.82
CA GLN A 285 25.68 -7.28 -2.72
C GLN A 285 25.25 -7.28 -4.20
N GLN A 286 24.44 -8.25 -4.63
CA GLN A 286 24.02 -8.35 -6.03
C GLN A 286 22.94 -7.34 -6.41
N GLY A 287 22.17 -6.85 -5.43
CA GLY A 287 21.08 -5.89 -5.65
C GLY A 287 21.40 -4.46 -5.21
N ILE A 288 22.65 -4.19 -4.81
CA ILE A 288 23.07 -2.84 -4.38
C ILE A 288 23.13 -1.89 -5.58
N ASN A 289 22.64 -0.66 -5.41
CA ASN A 289 22.94 0.39 -6.37
C ASN A 289 24.37 0.89 -6.15
N GLN A 290 25.32 0.36 -6.91
CA GLN A 290 26.74 0.68 -6.81
C GLN A 290 27.08 2.15 -7.12
N TYR A 291 26.18 2.91 -7.75
CA TYR A 291 26.41 4.32 -8.02
C TYR A 291 26.20 5.17 -6.78
N ILE A 292 25.31 4.74 -5.88
CA ILE A 292 24.89 5.49 -4.69
C ILE A 292 25.47 4.91 -3.39
N TYR A 293 25.72 3.60 -3.36
CA TYR A 293 26.19 2.87 -2.19
C TYR A 293 27.43 2.05 -2.51
N ASN A 294 28.18 1.72 -1.47
CA ASN A 294 29.26 0.74 -1.46
C ASN A 294 28.83 -0.47 -0.63
N TRP A 295 29.35 -1.65 -0.98
CA TRP A 295 29.23 -2.85 -0.16
C TRP A 295 30.47 -2.99 0.71
N ASP A 296 30.32 -2.83 2.03
CA ASP A 296 31.43 -2.85 3.00
C ASP A 296 31.07 -3.77 4.17
N SER A 297 31.95 -4.74 4.47
CA SER A 297 31.85 -5.61 5.64
C SER A 297 30.49 -6.31 5.84
N GLY A 298 29.83 -6.65 4.72
CA GLY A 298 28.52 -7.33 4.72
C GLY A 298 27.31 -6.39 4.84
N ALA A 299 27.52 -5.07 4.81
CA ALA A 299 26.47 -4.06 4.89
C ALA A 299 26.51 -3.10 3.69
N VAL A 300 25.33 -2.55 3.37
CA VAL A 300 25.18 -1.47 2.39
C VAL A 300 25.52 -0.15 3.08
N LYS A 301 26.45 0.62 2.51
CA LYS A 301 26.88 1.91 3.05
C LYS A 301 26.77 2.99 1.97
N ARG A 302 26.00 4.06 2.25
CA ARG A 302 25.85 5.20 1.33
C ARG A 302 27.21 5.85 1.07
N LYS A 303 27.45 6.26 -0.17
CA LYS A 303 28.63 7.06 -0.54
C LYS A 303 28.62 8.41 0.17
N SER A 304 29.79 8.98 0.36
CA SER A 304 29.92 10.21 1.14
C SER A 304 29.49 11.44 0.34
N ILE A 305 29.21 12.55 1.05
CA ILE A 305 28.98 13.85 0.39
C ILE A 305 30.21 14.30 -0.41
N ALA A 306 31.43 13.90 -0.02
CA ALA A 306 32.63 14.19 -0.80
C ALA A 306 32.62 13.48 -2.17
N ASP A 307 32.13 12.23 -2.24
CA ASP A 307 31.96 11.50 -3.51
C ASP A 307 30.94 12.22 -4.41
N ALA A 308 29.82 12.69 -3.82
CA ALA A 308 28.82 13.46 -4.54
C ALA A 308 29.37 14.79 -5.07
N GLN A 309 30.17 15.51 -4.29
CA GLN A 309 30.82 16.74 -4.71
C GLN A 309 31.82 16.51 -5.85
N GLU A 310 32.51 15.37 -5.88
CA GLU A 310 33.41 15.03 -6.98
C GLU A 310 32.66 14.74 -8.28
N LEU A 311 31.53 14.01 -8.21
CA LEU A 311 30.63 13.84 -9.36
C LEU A 311 30.07 15.18 -9.83
N LEU A 312 29.70 16.06 -8.90
CA LEU A 312 29.18 17.39 -9.23
C LEU A 312 30.21 18.27 -9.97
N LYS A 313 31.50 18.17 -9.63
CA LYS A 313 32.58 18.82 -10.40
C LYS A 313 32.67 18.27 -11.83
N LYS A 314 32.58 16.94 -11.99
CA LYS A 314 32.57 16.28 -13.31
C LYS A 314 31.33 16.66 -14.13
N ALA A 315 30.21 16.91 -13.47
CA ALA A 315 29.00 17.45 -14.07
C ALA A 315 29.13 18.91 -14.54
N GLY A 316 30.23 19.59 -14.20
CA GLY A 316 30.46 20.99 -14.56
C GLY A 316 29.96 22.00 -13.52
N TYR A 317 29.58 21.54 -12.32
CA TYR A 317 29.01 22.38 -11.25
C TYR A 317 29.84 22.38 -9.95
N PRO A 318 31.16 22.69 -9.97
CA PRO A 318 31.96 22.72 -8.75
C PRO A 318 31.32 23.60 -7.67
N ALA A 319 31.13 23.05 -6.46
CA ALA A 319 30.45 23.72 -5.35
C ALA A 319 29.05 24.27 -5.67
N GLY A 320 28.33 23.61 -6.58
CA GLY A 320 26.97 23.99 -6.96
C GLY A 320 26.92 25.25 -7.84
N ARG A 321 28.01 25.57 -8.55
CA ARG A 321 28.10 26.72 -9.46
C ARG A 321 28.56 26.29 -10.83
N ASP A 322 27.97 26.86 -11.86
CA ASP A 322 28.36 26.59 -13.25
C ASP A 322 29.85 26.92 -13.46
N LYS A 323 30.61 25.97 -14.03
CA LYS A 323 32.06 26.12 -14.21
C LYS A 323 32.43 27.25 -15.16
N GLN A 324 31.55 27.61 -16.11
CA GLN A 324 31.84 28.63 -17.12
C GLN A 324 31.41 30.02 -16.65
N SER A 325 30.18 30.16 -16.13
CA SER A 325 29.62 31.45 -15.73
C SER A 325 29.89 31.80 -14.26
N GLY A 326 30.12 30.81 -13.41
CA GLY A 326 30.25 31.00 -11.95
C GLY A 326 28.91 31.19 -11.23
N GLU A 327 27.79 31.22 -11.96
CA GLU A 327 26.46 31.42 -11.40
C GLU A 327 26.02 30.22 -10.55
N PRO A 328 25.25 30.42 -9.45
CA PRO A 328 24.68 29.34 -8.67
C PRO A 328 23.75 28.45 -9.50
N LEU A 329 23.88 27.13 -9.34
CA LEU A 329 22.93 26.17 -9.89
C LEU A 329 21.63 26.26 -9.08
N ILE A 330 20.55 26.64 -9.77
CA ILE A 330 19.19 26.69 -9.23
C ILE A 330 18.38 25.56 -9.86
N LEU A 331 17.84 24.68 -9.03
CA LEU A 331 16.99 23.57 -9.46
C LEU A 331 15.57 23.75 -8.92
N TYR A 332 14.58 23.37 -9.73
CA TYR A 332 13.18 23.49 -9.41
C TYR A 332 12.57 22.12 -9.09
N PHE A 333 11.94 22.02 -7.92
CA PHE A 333 11.33 20.79 -7.43
C PHE A 333 9.82 20.94 -7.27
N ASP A 334 9.07 20.24 -8.13
CA ASP A 334 7.62 20.27 -8.16
C ASP A 334 7.02 19.12 -7.32
N VAL A 335 6.08 19.45 -6.43
CA VAL A 335 5.52 18.51 -5.45
C VAL A 335 4.02 18.74 -5.22
N PRO A 336 3.18 17.69 -5.18
CA PRO A 336 1.75 17.81 -4.93
C PRO A 336 1.41 17.77 -3.43
N ALA A 337 2.17 18.50 -2.60
CA ALA A 337 2.03 18.46 -1.14
C ALA A 337 1.96 19.87 -0.55
N SER A 338 1.12 20.07 0.46
CA SER A 338 0.97 21.36 1.16
C SER A 338 0.74 21.14 2.67
N GLY A 339 0.82 22.21 3.46
CA GLY A 339 0.60 22.17 4.92
C GLY A 339 1.87 22.05 5.76
N PRO A 340 1.71 21.99 7.11
CA PRO A 340 2.84 22.02 8.05
C PRO A 340 3.82 20.86 7.90
N ASP A 341 3.32 19.63 7.69
CA ASP A 341 4.16 18.44 7.53
C ASP A 341 5.02 18.54 6.26
N ALA A 342 4.42 19.01 5.16
CA ALA A 342 5.12 19.24 3.90
C ALA A 342 6.22 20.31 4.06
N LYS A 343 6.00 21.36 4.86
CA LYS A 343 7.00 22.40 5.11
C LYS A 343 8.28 21.83 5.73
N SER A 344 8.15 20.93 6.71
CA SER A 344 9.31 20.29 7.36
C SER A 344 10.10 19.42 6.37
N GLN A 345 9.41 18.69 5.49
CA GLN A 345 10.06 17.92 4.41
C GLN A 345 10.75 18.85 3.40
N PHE A 346 10.14 19.98 3.03
CA PHE A 346 10.71 20.95 2.11
C PHE A 346 12.00 21.57 2.65
N ASP A 347 12.02 21.94 3.93
CA ASP A 347 13.23 22.45 4.59
C ASP A 347 14.32 21.38 4.66
N TRP A 348 13.95 20.12 4.86
CA TRP A 348 14.90 19.01 4.80
C TRP A 348 15.48 18.84 3.39
N PHE A 349 14.68 18.82 2.33
CA PHE A 349 15.18 18.75 0.96
C PHE A 349 16.13 19.90 0.61
N ARG A 350 15.79 21.14 1.00
CA ARG A 350 16.70 22.28 0.83
C ARG A 350 18.05 22.04 1.50
N LYS A 351 18.06 21.49 2.72
CA LYS A 351 19.30 21.14 3.43
C LYS A 351 20.09 20.06 2.69
N GLN A 352 19.43 19.05 2.10
CA GLN A 352 20.12 18.01 1.32
C GLN A 352 20.82 18.59 0.09
N PHE A 353 20.13 19.44 -0.69
CA PHE A 353 20.74 20.11 -1.86
C PHE A 353 21.83 21.11 -1.45
N GLN A 354 21.68 21.77 -0.30
CA GLN A 354 22.68 22.69 0.24
C GLN A 354 24.01 21.99 0.60
N LYS A 355 24.01 20.67 0.90
CA LYS A 355 25.26 19.89 1.09
C LYS A 355 26.18 19.94 -0.15
N LEU A 356 25.59 20.20 -1.32
CA LEU A 356 26.26 20.34 -2.61
C LEU A 356 26.40 21.81 -3.07
N GLY A 357 25.93 22.78 -2.28
CA GLY A 357 25.91 24.20 -2.65
C GLY A 357 24.83 24.58 -3.68
N ILE A 358 23.86 23.69 -3.93
CA ILE A 358 22.81 23.88 -4.94
C ILE A 358 21.60 24.57 -4.31
N GLN A 359 21.03 25.55 -5.00
CA GLN A 359 19.81 26.23 -4.56
C GLN A 359 18.57 25.46 -5.05
N LEU A 360 17.72 25.05 -4.11
CA LEU A 360 16.47 24.33 -4.42
C LEU A 360 15.25 25.24 -4.28
N VAL A 361 14.54 25.45 -5.39
CA VAL A 361 13.27 26.18 -5.42
C VAL A 361 12.11 25.18 -5.47
N ILE A 362 11.40 25.04 -4.36
CA ILE A 362 10.28 24.10 -4.23
C ILE A 362 8.99 24.77 -4.68
N ARG A 363 8.30 24.13 -5.63
CA ARG A 363 7.03 24.56 -6.23
C ARG A 363 5.93 23.58 -5.80
N SER A 364 5.22 23.94 -4.75
CA SER A 364 4.06 23.18 -4.26
C SER A 364 2.79 23.56 -5.04
N THR A 365 2.03 22.57 -5.51
CA THR A 365 0.73 22.77 -6.16
C THR A 365 -0.29 21.73 -5.71
N ASP A 366 -1.56 21.93 -6.02
CA ASP A 366 -2.56 20.86 -5.94
C ASP A 366 -2.26 19.74 -6.95
N TYR A 367 -2.85 18.57 -6.73
CA TYR A 367 -2.56 17.37 -7.52
C TYR A 367 -2.98 17.51 -8.99
N ASN A 368 -4.12 18.13 -9.29
CA ASN A 368 -4.59 18.29 -10.67
C ASN A 368 -3.64 19.19 -11.46
N ARG A 369 -3.24 20.32 -10.89
CA ARG A 369 -2.25 21.22 -11.49
C ARG A 369 -0.88 20.57 -11.62
N PHE A 370 -0.49 19.74 -10.65
CA PHE A 370 0.74 18.96 -10.73
C PHE A 370 0.70 17.97 -11.88
N GLN A 371 -0.40 17.22 -12.04
CA GLN A 371 -0.58 16.29 -13.17
C GLN A 371 -0.50 17.02 -14.51
N ASP A 372 -1.15 18.18 -14.66
CA ASP A 372 -1.07 19.00 -15.88
C ASP A 372 0.37 19.42 -16.20
N LYS A 373 1.15 19.87 -15.22
CA LYS A 373 2.59 20.15 -15.43
C LYS A 373 3.37 18.94 -15.89
N MET A 374 3.08 17.76 -15.33
CA MET A 374 3.76 16.52 -15.69
C MET A 374 3.42 16.08 -17.12
N HIS A 375 2.16 16.20 -17.53
CA HIS A 375 1.72 15.87 -18.90
C HIS A 375 2.39 16.78 -19.94
N ASN A 376 2.60 18.05 -19.59
CA ASN A 376 3.26 19.03 -20.46
C ASN A 376 4.80 19.04 -20.34
N GLY A 377 5.39 18.21 -19.48
CA GLY A 377 6.86 18.16 -19.30
C GLY A 377 7.47 19.41 -18.65
N HIS A 378 6.68 20.22 -17.94
CA HIS A 378 7.14 21.49 -17.35
C HIS A 378 7.82 21.34 -15.97
N ALA A 379 7.80 20.14 -15.39
CA ALA A 379 8.53 19.85 -14.16
C ALA A 379 9.99 19.50 -14.47
N GLN A 380 10.93 20.07 -13.73
CA GLN A 380 12.36 19.76 -13.84
C GLN A 380 12.72 18.55 -12.97
N ILE A 381 12.47 18.68 -11.67
CA ILE A 381 12.57 17.62 -10.66
C ILE A 381 11.19 17.46 -10.04
N PHE A 382 10.73 16.24 -9.79
CA PHE A 382 9.39 16.00 -9.24
C PHE A 382 9.36 14.83 -8.26
N GLN A 383 8.47 14.87 -7.28
CA GLN A 383 8.21 13.72 -6.40
C GLN A 383 7.06 12.88 -6.94
N TRP A 384 7.25 11.56 -6.99
CA TRP A 384 6.21 10.63 -7.44
C TRP A 384 6.17 9.37 -6.57
N GLY A 385 5.13 8.59 -6.73
CA GLY A 385 4.96 7.30 -6.08
C GLY A 385 4.21 6.35 -6.98
N TRP A 386 4.53 5.07 -6.85
CA TRP A 386 3.85 3.99 -7.55
C TRP A 386 3.44 2.92 -6.57
N ASN A 387 2.21 2.44 -6.71
CA ASN A 387 1.70 1.26 -6.02
C ASN A 387 1.45 0.21 -7.09
N ALA A 388 1.98 -1.00 -6.92
CA ALA A 388 1.80 -2.04 -7.91
C ALA A 388 0.34 -2.46 -8.03
N ASP A 389 -0.15 -2.57 -9.26
CA ASP A 389 -1.47 -3.14 -9.55
C ASP A 389 -1.45 -4.66 -9.38
N TYR A 390 -0.36 -5.31 -9.85
CA TYR A 390 -0.16 -6.75 -9.77
C TYR A 390 1.33 -7.10 -9.53
N PRO A 391 1.64 -8.26 -8.91
CA PRO A 391 2.97 -8.58 -8.41
C PRO A 391 3.93 -9.03 -9.53
N ASP A 392 4.14 -8.20 -10.54
CA ASP A 392 5.05 -8.47 -11.66
C ASP A 392 6.06 -7.33 -11.83
N PRO A 393 7.36 -7.62 -12.10
CA PRO A 393 8.37 -6.59 -12.31
C PRO A 393 8.08 -5.67 -13.49
N GLU A 394 7.32 -6.12 -14.49
CA GLU A 394 6.89 -5.30 -15.61
C GLU A 394 6.14 -4.05 -15.13
N ASN A 395 5.29 -4.17 -14.09
CA ASN A 395 4.51 -3.06 -13.51
C ASN A 395 5.37 -2.04 -12.76
N PHE A 396 6.69 -2.23 -12.63
CA PHE A 396 7.63 -1.21 -12.17
C PHE A 396 8.55 -0.74 -13.29
N LEU A 397 9.00 -1.65 -14.16
CA LEU A 397 9.92 -1.34 -15.25
C LEU A 397 9.23 -0.56 -16.37
N PHE A 398 7.91 -0.68 -16.53
CA PHE A 398 7.16 0.07 -17.54
C PHE A 398 7.13 1.59 -17.26
N LEU A 399 7.39 2.00 -16.02
CA LEU A 399 7.56 3.41 -15.60
C LEU A 399 8.85 4.02 -16.15
N LEU A 400 9.73 3.21 -16.73
CA LEU A 400 10.98 3.60 -17.35
C LEU A 400 11.02 3.15 -18.82
N TYR A 401 9.90 2.66 -19.37
CA TYR A 401 9.80 2.27 -20.77
C TYR A 401 9.56 3.50 -21.64
N GLY A 402 10.39 3.70 -22.67
CA GLY A 402 10.38 4.89 -23.52
C GLY A 402 9.03 5.20 -24.16
N PRO A 403 8.36 4.22 -24.80
CA PRO A 403 7.02 4.40 -25.37
C PRO A 403 5.92 4.78 -24.37
N ASN A 404 6.16 4.58 -23.06
CA ASN A 404 5.25 5.04 -22.01
C ASN A 404 5.54 6.48 -21.55
N GLY A 405 6.40 7.22 -22.26
CA GLY A 405 6.77 8.60 -21.92
C GLY A 405 5.55 9.50 -21.74
N LYS A 406 5.42 10.11 -20.55
CA LYS A 406 4.23 10.86 -20.16
C LYS A 406 3.91 12.02 -21.12
N VAL A 407 4.92 12.71 -21.63
CA VAL A 407 4.73 13.81 -22.61
C VAL A 407 4.38 13.27 -24.01
N ALA A 408 5.02 12.17 -24.43
CA ALA A 408 4.92 11.69 -25.80
C ALA A 408 3.64 10.88 -26.06
N SER A 409 3.18 10.10 -25.06
CA SER A 409 2.06 9.17 -25.22
C SER A 409 0.99 9.29 -24.14
N GLY A 410 1.17 10.17 -23.15
CA GLY A 410 0.31 10.21 -21.96
C GLY A 410 0.52 9.01 -21.03
N GLY A 411 1.56 8.20 -21.24
CA GLY A 411 1.84 7.02 -20.43
C GLY A 411 2.38 7.32 -19.02
N GLU A 412 2.76 6.26 -18.29
CA GLU A 412 3.17 6.35 -16.88
C GLU A 412 4.67 6.54 -16.63
N ASN A 413 5.49 6.63 -17.67
CA ASN A 413 6.88 7.05 -17.53
C ASN A 413 6.96 8.56 -17.34
N ALA A 414 6.77 8.98 -16.08
CA ALA A 414 6.77 10.38 -15.67
C ALA A 414 8.13 11.08 -15.86
N ALA A 415 9.23 10.32 -15.94
CA ALA A 415 10.56 10.86 -16.17
C ALA A 415 10.83 11.14 -17.67
N ASN A 416 9.96 10.69 -18.57
CA ASN A 416 10.21 10.70 -20.02
C ASN A 416 11.55 10.04 -20.41
N TYR A 417 11.98 9.06 -19.62
CA TYR A 417 13.22 8.34 -19.86
C TYR A 417 13.09 7.41 -21.08
N GLN A 418 14.11 7.32 -21.92
CA GLN A 418 14.11 6.54 -23.14
C GLN A 418 15.52 6.01 -23.43
N ASN A 419 15.67 4.68 -23.39
CA ASN A 419 16.93 4.03 -23.69
C ASN A 419 16.64 2.82 -24.57
N THR A 420 17.23 2.78 -25.76
CA THR A 420 16.93 1.76 -26.77
C THR A 420 17.23 0.34 -26.29
N GLU A 421 18.29 0.14 -25.50
CA GLU A 421 18.59 -1.19 -24.94
C GLU A 421 17.60 -1.57 -23.85
N PHE A 422 17.26 -0.64 -22.96
CA PHE A 422 16.23 -0.86 -21.95
C PHE A 422 14.89 -1.21 -22.59
N ASP A 423 14.47 -0.45 -23.61
CA ASP A 423 13.21 -0.63 -24.31
C ASP A 423 13.15 -2.00 -25.02
N ARG A 424 14.25 -2.42 -25.67
CA ARG A 424 14.35 -3.75 -26.29
C ARG A 424 14.22 -4.86 -25.26
N TRP A 425 14.89 -4.73 -24.11
CA TRP A 425 14.80 -5.71 -23.04
C TRP A 425 13.41 -5.73 -22.40
N PHE A 426 12.77 -4.57 -22.25
CA PHE A 426 11.40 -4.44 -21.75
C PHE A 426 10.41 -5.23 -22.60
N GLU A 427 10.43 -5.00 -23.92
CA GLU A 427 9.55 -5.68 -24.87
C GLU A 427 9.72 -7.21 -24.85
N GLN A 428 10.94 -7.70 -24.63
CA GLN A 428 11.18 -9.13 -24.48
C GLN A 428 10.65 -9.66 -23.14
N MET A 429 11.01 -9.02 -22.03
CA MET A 429 10.69 -9.54 -20.68
C MET A 429 9.20 -9.47 -20.35
N ARG A 430 8.45 -8.50 -20.90
CA ARG A 430 7.02 -8.30 -20.53
C ARG A 430 6.13 -9.48 -20.89
N VAL A 431 6.51 -10.29 -21.89
CA VAL A 431 5.75 -11.48 -22.31
C VAL A 431 6.32 -12.81 -21.81
N MET A 432 7.38 -12.77 -21.00
CA MET A 432 8.03 -13.97 -20.45
C MET A 432 7.39 -14.40 -19.13
N SER A 433 7.45 -15.70 -18.84
CA SER A 433 7.15 -16.23 -17.50
C SER A 433 8.35 -16.03 -16.56
N ASP A 434 8.16 -16.25 -15.26
CA ASP A 434 9.19 -16.07 -14.22
C ASP A 434 10.29 -17.14 -14.29
N THR A 435 11.16 -17.03 -15.29
CA THR A 435 12.29 -17.94 -15.53
C THR A 435 13.62 -17.29 -15.18
N PRO A 436 14.71 -18.07 -14.99
CA PRO A 436 16.05 -17.53 -14.80
C PRO A 436 16.50 -16.56 -15.91
N GLU A 437 16.08 -16.80 -17.16
CA GLU A 437 16.37 -15.93 -18.30
C GLU A 437 15.66 -14.57 -18.16
N ARG A 438 14.37 -14.56 -17.76
CA ARG A 438 13.64 -13.31 -17.48
C ARG A 438 14.32 -12.53 -16.36
N LYS A 439 14.77 -13.22 -15.30
CA LYS A 439 15.51 -12.61 -14.20
C LYS A 439 16.83 -11.97 -14.67
N HIS A 440 17.56 -12.62 -15.56
CA HIS A 440 18.80 -12.06 -16.13
C HIS A 440 18.53 -10.78 -16.93
N ILE A 441 17.49 -10.76 -17.75
CA ILE A 441 17.06 -9.57 -18.51
C ILE A 441 16.69 -8.43 -17.55
N ILE A 442 15.90 -8.72 -16.52
CA ILE A 442 15.52 -7.73 -15.50
C ILE A 442 16.76 -7.13 -14.84
N LYS A 443 17.75 -7.97 -14.48
CA LYS A 443 19.01 -7.49 -13.92
C LYS A 443 19.72 -6.50 -14.86
N LYS A 444 19.81 -6.81 -16.15
CA LYS A 444 20.39 -5.90 -17.16
C LYS A 444 19.65 -4.57 -17.24
N MET A 445 18.33 -4.62 -17.20
CA MET A 445 17.51 -3.40 -17.21
C MET A 445 17.74 -2.54 -15.97
N VAL A 446 17.79 -3.16 -14.78
CA VAL A 446 18.10 -2.46 -13.52
C VAL A 446 19.52 -1.87 -13.55
N GLU A 447 20.51 -2.59 -14.06
CA GLU A 447 21.88 -2.09 -14.25
C GLU A 447 21.90 -0.83 -15.13
N ILE A 448 21.20 -0.84 -16.27
CA ILE A 448 21.11 0.32 -17.18
C ILE A 448 20.51 1.54 -16.46
N VAL A 449 19.34 1.40 -15.84
CA VAL A 449 18.65 2.56 -15.25
C VAL A 449 19.33 3.05 -13.98
N THR A 450 20.00 2.17 -13.23
CA THR A 450 20.80 2.59 -12.07
C THR A 450 22.04 3.37 -12.47
N ASP A 451 22.67 3.07 -13.61
CA ASP A 451 23.71 3.93 -14.19
C ASP A 451 23.13 5.27 -14.62
N ASP A 452 22.14 5.25 -15.54
CA ASP A 452 21.55 6.46 -16.12
C ASP A 452 20.90 7.37 -15.06
N SER A 453 20.47 6.80 -13.93
CA SER A 453 19.92 7.48 -12.77
C SER A 453 18.79 8.48 -13.10
N PRO A 454 17.74 8.08 -13.86
CA PRO A 454 16.61 8.97 -14.15
C PRO A 454 15.81 9.32 -12.88
N TRP A 455 15.98 8.53 -11.80
CA TRP A 455 15.39 8.76 -10.49
C TRP A 455 16.47 8.88 -9.40
N ILE A 456 16.17 9.67 -8.38
CA ILE A 456 16.64 9.39 -7.03
C ILE A 456 15.68 8.34 -6.45
N TRP A 457 16.21 7.13 -6.25
CA TRP A 457 15.46 5.88 -6.04
C TRP A 457 14.47 5.88 -4.89
N GLY A 458 14.70 6.71 -3.88
CA GLY A 458 13.78 6.93 -2.77
C GLY A 458 13.63 5.73 -1.84
N TYR A 459 12.41 5.31 -1.55
CA TYR A 459 12.15 4.27 -0.54
C TYR A 459 10.92 3.42 -0.84
N HIS A 460 10.94 2.20 -0.30
CA HIS A 460 9.78 1.31 -0.24
C HIS A 460 9.17 1.38 1.17
N PRO A 461 7.88 1.73 1.31
CA PRO A 461 7.24 1.87 2.61
C PRO A 461 7.11 0.50 3.30
N LYS A 462 7.16 0.49 4.62
CA LYS A 462 6.96 -0.72 5.44
C LYS A 462 5.70 -0.54 6.27
N GLN A 463 4.72 -1.43 6.11
CA GLN A 463 3.52 -1.42 6.92
C GLN A 463 3.72 -2.20 8.21
N PHE A 464 3.25 -1.62 9.32
CA PHE A 464 3.29 -2.21 10.65
C PHE A 464 1.85 -2.51 11.07
N SER A 465 1.59 -3.76 11.42
CA SER A 465 0.28 -4.20 11.89
C SER A 465 0.45 -5.01 13.17
N LEU A 466 -0.37 -4.69 14.16
CA LEU A 466 -0.39 -5.30 15.47
C LEU A 466 -1.55 -6.28 15.57
N PHE A 467 -1.25 -7.45 16.14
CA PHE A 467 -2.20 -8.54 16.30
C PHE A 467 -2.12 -9.06 17.72
N HIS A 468 -3.26 -9.36 18.32
CA HIS A 468 -3.26 -10.08 19.60
C HIS A 468 -2.89 -11.55 19.39
N ALA A 469 -2.30 -12.18 20.40
CA ALA A 469 -1.88 -13.59 20.36
C ALA A 469 -3.01 -14.57 20.00
N TRP A 470 -4.27 -14.24 20.24
CA TRP A 470 -5.40 -15.09 19.83
C TRP A 470 -5.68 -15.04 18.33
N ASN A 471 -5.13 -14.06 17.60
CA ASN A 471 -5.30 -13.93 16.16
C ASN A 471 -4.22 -14.75 15.43
N LYS A 472 -4.64 -15.87 14.85
CA LYS A 472 -3.78 -16.87 14.21
C LYS A 472 -3.95 -16.84 12.70
N ASN A 473 -2.97 -17.43 12.01
CA ASN A 473 -2.88 -17.50 10.54
C ASN A 473 -2.79 -16.12 9.88
N VAL A 474 -2.02 -15.22 10.51
CA VAL A 474 -1.77 -13.88 10.01
C VAL A 474 -0.56 -13.90 9.08
N LYS A 475 -0.80 -13.98 7.78
CA LYS A 475 0.21 -13.71 6.74
C LYS A 475 -0.13 -12.39 6.05
N PRO A 476 0.57 -11.27 6.35
CA PRO A 476 0.33 -10.00 5.69
C PRO A 476 0.51 -10.14 4.17
N ASN A 477 -0.41 -9.58 3.41
CA ASN A 477 -0.32 -9.44 1.96
C ASN A 477 -0.96 -8.10 1.60
N LEU A 478 -0.22 -7.25 0.90
CA LEU A 478 -0.66 -5.89 0.58
C LEU A 478 -1.38 -5.78 -0.77
N MET A 479 -1.41 -6.87 -1.54
CA MET A 479 -2.09 -6.93 -2.84
C MET A 479 -3.37 -7.76 -2.77
N ALA A 480 -3.38 -8.81 -1.93
CA ALA A 480 -4.53 -9.70 -1.78
C ALA A 480 -5.48 -9.24 -0.66
N ASN A 481 -6.73 -8.97 -1.03
CA ASN A 481 -7.78 -8.54 -0.09
C ASN A 481 -8.63 -9.70 0.48
N ASN A 482 -8.42 -10.93 0.01
CA ASN A 482 -9.21 -12.11 0.36
C ASN A 482 -8.62 -12.95 1.53
N THR A 483 -7.72 -12.37 2.33
CA THR A 483 -6.95 -13.11 3.35
C THR A 483 -7.77 -13.52 4.58
N ILE A 484 -8.94 -12.92 4.79
CA ILE A 484 -9.77 -13.12 5.99
C ILE A 484 -10.27 -14.57 6.13
N LYS A 485 -10.49 -15.29 5.02
CA LYS A 485 -10.96 -16.69 5.06
C LYS A 485 -10.00 -17.64 5.78
N TYR A 486 -8.70 -17.33 5.77
CA TYR A 486 -7.64 -18.13 6.37
C TYR A 486 -7.44 -17.89 7.86
N ARG A 487 -7.96 -16.77 8.39
CA ARG A 487 -7.71 -16.36 9.78
C ARG A 487 -8.42 -17.28 10.75
N ARG A 488 -7.80 -17.47 11.91
CA ARG A 488 -8.41 -18.18 13.05
C ARG A 488 -8.31 -17.32 14.30
N ILE A 489 -9.37 -17.30 15.09
CA ILE A 489 -9.39 -16.68 16.42
C ILE A 489 -9.41 -17.77 17.48
N ASP A 490 -8.65 -17.59 18.55
CA ASP A 490 -8.78 -18.36 19.80
C ASP A 490 -9.78 -17.63 20.73
N PRO A 491 -11.07 -18.06 20.76
CA PRO A 491 -12.10 -17.34 21.51
C PRO A 491 -11.91 -17.45 23.01
N GLN A 492 -11.33 -18.55 23.51
CA GLN A 492 -11.10 -18.75 24.92
C GLN A 492 -10.01 -17.78 25.42
N LEU A 493 -8.86 -17.77 24.74
CA LEU A 493 -7.77 -16.86 25.08
C LEU A 493 -8.21 -15.38 24.99
N ARG A 494 -8.99 -15.03 23.95
CA ARG A 494 -9.54 -13.69 23.80
C ARG A 494 -10.39 -13.27 25.00
N ASN A 495 -11.34 -14.11 25.40
CA ASN A 495 -12.23 -13.82 26.51
C ASN A 495 -11.48 -13.72 27.85
N GLU A 496 -10.53 -14.64 28.11
CA GLU A 496 -9.70 -14.61 29.33
C GLU A 496 -8.90 -13.31 29.45
N LEU A 497 -8.22 -12.89 28.38
CA LEU A 497 -7.41 -11.67 28.36
C LEU A 497 -8.27 -10.40 28.42
N GLN A 498 -9.41 -10.37 27.74
CA GLN A 498 -10.37 -9.27 27.86
C GLN A 498 -10.85 -9.10 29.31
N GLN A 499 -11.21 -10.19 29.98
CA GLN A 499 -11.63 -10.12 31.39
C GLN A 499 -10.49 -9.66 32.31
N GLN A 500 -9.26 -10.08 32.03
CA GLN A 500 -8.09 -9.67 32.80
C GLN A 500 -7.80 -8.17 32.65
N TRP A 501 -7.85 -7.63 31.42
CA TRP A 501 -7.48 -6.24 31.13
C TRP A 501 -8.55 -5.22 31.49
N ASN A 502 -9.82 -5.63 31.55
CA ASN A 502 -10.96 -4.73 31.76
C ASN A 502 -11.57 -4.85 33.18
N LYS A 503 -10.82 -5.34 34.17
CA LYS A 503 -11.32 -5.40 35.56
C LYS A 503 -11.53 -3.98 36.11
N PRO A 504 -12.74 -3.65 36.61
CA PRO A 504 -13.00 -2.32 37.15
C PRO A 504 -12.23 -2.13 38.46
N VAL A 505 -11.66 -0.93 38.65
CA VAL A 505 -10.99 -0.54 39.89
C VAL A 505 -12.06 -0.04 40.87
N LEU A 506 -12.53 -0.94 41.75
CA LEU A 506 -13.68 -0.67 42.64
C LEU A 506 -13.29 -0.08 44.01
N TRP A 507 -12.01 -0.13 44.40
CA TRP A 507 -11.58 0.37 45.72
C TRP A 507 -11.94 1.84 46.00
N PRO A 508 -11.91 2.79 45.05
CA PRO A 508 -12.30 4.17 45.33
C PRO A 508 -13.78 4.28 45.71
N LEU A 509 -14.62 3.40 45.16
CA LEU A 509 -16.04 3.35 45.47
C LEU A 509 -16.26 2.87 46.91
N TRP A 510 -15.50 1.85 47.34
CA TRP A 510 -15.49 1.39 48.74
C TRP A 510 -14.99 2.47 49.70
N MET A 511 -13.99 3.25 49.30
CA MET A 511 -13.51 4.40 50.08
C MET A 511 -14.59 5.47 50.22
N LEU A 512 -15.27 5.84 49.13
CA LEU A 512 -16.38 6.80 49.16
C LEU A 512 -17.54 6.35 50.07
N VAL A 513 -17.94 5.08 49.97
CA VAL A 513 -18.97 4.50 50.84
C VAL A 513 -18.53 4.55 52.30
N SER A 514 -17.26 4.22 52.58
CA SER A 514 -16.72 4.27 53.94
C SER A 514 -16.72 5.70 54.51
N VAL A 515 -16.32 6.69 53.71
CA VAL A 515 -16.37 8.11 54.09
C VAL A 515 -17.81 8.55 54.36
N PHE A 516 -18.76 8.14 53.52
CA PHE A 516 -20.18 8.45 53.70
C PHE A 516 -20.75 7.85 54.99
N ILE A 517 -20.41 6.58 55.29
CA ILE A 517 -20.80 5.92 56.55
C ILE A 517 -20.18 6.66 57.75
N LEU A 518 -18.89 7.03 57.67
CA LEU A 518 -18.21 7.78 58.73
C LEU A 518 -18.82 9.17 58.97
N LEU A 519 -19.30 9.85 57.92
CA LEU A 519 -20.00 11.13 58.03
C LEU A 519 -21.39 11.00 58.66
N LEU A 520 -22.09 9.88 58.46
CA LEU A 520 -23.39 9.61 59.06
C LEU A 520 -23.28 9.06 60.49
N LEU A 521 -22.12 8.53 60.87
CA LEU A 521 -21.88 7.91 62.18
C LEU A 521 -22.20 8.85 63.37
N PRO A 522 -21.79 10.14 63.38
CA PRO A 522 -22.11 11.06 64.46
C PRO A 522 -23.62 11.31 64.59
N ALA A 523 -24.32 11.48 63.48
CA ALA A 523 -25.78 11.68 63.46
C ALA A 523 -26.52 10.45 64.00
N TRP A 524 -26.08 9.25 63.61
CA TRP A 524 -26.62 7.99 64.11
C TRP A 524 -26.33 7.79 65.61
N LEU A 525 -25.11 8.09 66.07
CA LEU A 525 -24.74 8.04 67.49
C LEU A 525 -25.56 9.04 68.33
N MET A 526 -25.82 10.25 67.82
CA MET A 526 -26.70 11.22 68.47
C MET A 526 -28.14 10.72 68.57
N TYR A 527 -28.67 10.11 67.51
CA TYR A 527 -30.00 9.50 67.49
C TYR A 527 -30.12 8.34 68.50
N GLN A 528 -29.13 7.45 68.54
CA GLN A 528 -29.05 6.35 69.52
C GLN A 528 -29.00 6.87 70.96
N ARG A 529 -28.16 7.87 71.25
CA ARG A 529 -28.08 8.51 72.57
C ARG A 529 -29.45 9.06 73.00
N LYS A 530 -30.16 9.77 72.12
CA LYS A 530 -31.53 10.29 72.39
C LYS A 530 -32.55 9.19 72.67
N LYS A 531 -32.42 8.01 72.04
CA LYS A 531 -33.27 6.85 72.34
C LYS A 531 -33.05 6.32 73.75
N HIS A 532 -31.80 6.31 74.23
CA HIS A 532 -31.44 5.86 75.57
C HIS A 532 -31.63 6.90 76.68
N THR A 533 -31.85 8.19 76.35
CA THR A 533 -32.19 9.23 77.35
C THR A 533 -33.68 9.28 77.70
N LYS A 534 -34.52 8.39 77.13
CA LYS A 534 -35.95 8.25 77.41
C LYS A 534 -36.27 7.10 78.39
N VAL A 535 -35.50 6.96 79.46
CA VAL A 535 -35.89 6.20 80.66
C VAL A 535 -35.25 6.87 81.87
N THR A 536 -35.95 7.87 82.42
CA THR A 536 -35.97 8.25 83.85
C THR A 536 -37.11 9.22 84.04
#